data_AF-A0A5S9X8S3-F1
#
_entry.id   AF-A0A5S9X8S3-F1
#
_cell.length_a   1.000
_cell.length_b   1.000
_cell.length_c   1.000
_cell.angle_alpha   90.00
_cell.angle_beta   90.00
_cell.angle_gamma   90.00
#
_symmetry.space_group_name_H-M   'P 1'
#
loop_
_entity.id
_entity.type
_entity.pdbx_description
1 polymer ?
#
loop_
_entity_poly.entity_id
_entity_poly.type
_entity_poly.pdbx_seq_one_letter_code
_entity_poly.pdbx_strand_id
1 'polypeptide(L)'
;MVGDLAQMHRFGLIRLYLLIYKMASATLRRRLHHGDVDGRKYERYDATDSETLSEPLLGSSSTDNSRNEYIEERTLEDIWEEERKRQQVHWTLIFSQLIAQWAQWIAKIVFGSGSLVGRFLSLPTFGQIGTGGRLLPPPLSMLQEERLRNIKRRIEIPFDGSRMEHQDALRQLWRLAYPQRELPPLKSELWKEMGWQGTDPSTDFRGGGYISLENLIFFAKTYPESFQRLLHKQDGTRAEWEYPFAVAGINISFMLAQMLDLQSGKPSTIAGIRFLGFLEEDEMAFDNLYCIAFQMMDAQWLARRASYMEFNDVLKSTRAQLERELALDDVSSITDLPAFNLLYK
;
A
#
# COMPACT_ATOMS: atom_id res chain seq x y z
N MET A 1 -13.13 -30.93 26.93
CA MET A 1 -13.57 -29.83 26.04
C MET A 1 -12.42 -28.89 25.65
N VAL A 2 -11.26 -29.41 25.23
CA VAL A 2 -10.17 -28.58 24.66
C VAL A 2 -9.60 -29.22 23.37
N GLY A 3 -9.95 -30.48 23.06
CA GLY A 3 -9.57 -31.16 21.82
C GLY A 3 -10.36 -30.72 20.58
N ASP A 4 -11.63 -30.32 20.73
CA ASP A 4 -12.53 -30.07 19.58
C ASP A 4 -12.33 -28.69 18.92
N LEU A 5 -11.86 -27.67 19.66
CA LEU A 5 -11.61 -26.34 19.09
C LEU A 5 -10.37 -26.31 18.17
N ALA A 6 -9.35 -27.11 18.49
CA ALA A 6 -8.14 -27.25 17.66
C ALA A 6 -8.41 -28.05 16.38
N GLN A 7 -9.38 -28.97 16.41
CA GLN A 7 -9.83 -29.71 15.23
C GLN A 7 -10.70 -28.83 14.32
N MET A 8 -11.65 -28.05 14.86
CA MET A 8 -12.45 -27.09 14.07
C MET A 8 -11.59 -26.01 13.39
N HIS A 9 -10.54 -25.50 14.05
CA HIS A 9 -9.62 -24.53 13.43
C HIS A 9 -8.78 -25.14 12.30
N ARG A 10 -8.36 -26.40 12.40
CA ARG A 10 -7.66 -27.10 11.30
C ARG A 10 -8.56 -27.34 10.10
N PHE A 11 -9.82 -27.72 10.31
CA PHE A 11 -10.78 -27.92 9.21
C PHE A 11 -11.13 -26.59 8.51
N GLY A 12 -11.19 -25.47 9.23
CA GLY A 12 -11.39 -24.13 8.64
C GLY A 12 -10.23 -23.68 7.75
N LEU A 13 -8.98 -23.90 8.21
CA LEU A 13 -7.77 -23.56 7.46
C LEU A 13 -7.56 -24.44 6.23
N ILE A 14 -7.89 -25.74 6.30
CA ILE A 14 -7.85 -26.65 5.15
C ILE A 14 -8.92 -26.26 4.11
N ARG A 15 -10.11 -25.81 4.55
CA ARG A 15 -11.16 -25.31 3.65
C ARG A 15 -10.74 -24.02 2.95
N LEU A 16 -10.09 -23.09 3.65
CA LEU A 16 -9.57 -21.84 3.08
C LEU A 16 -8.44 -22.12 2.07
N TYR A 17 -7.53 -23.04 2.39
CA TYR A 17 -6.45 -23.45 1.49
C TYR A 17 -6.98 -24.15 0.23
N LEU A 18 -7.98 -25.03 0.37
CA LEU A 18 -8.67 -25.67 -0.77
C LEU A 18 -9.50 -24.67 -1.60
N LEU A 19 -10.04 -23.62 -0.98
CA LEU A 19 -10.77 -22.56 -1.71
C LEU A 19 -9.81 -21.73 -2.56
N ILE A 20 -8.67 -21.32 -1.98
CA ILE A 20 -7.60 -20.61 -2.68
C ILE A 20 -7.02 -21.47 -3.81
N TYR A 21 -6.79 -22.77 -3.56
CA TYR A 21 -6.31 -23.70 -4.58
C TYR A 21 -7.33 -23.96 -5.69
N LYS A 22 -8.63 -24.07 -5.37
CA LYS A 22 -9.71 -24.18 -6.38
C LYS A 22 -9.87 -22.90 -7.21
N MET A 23 -9.73 -21.72 -6.62
CA MET A 23 -9.77 -20.44 -7.34
C MET A 23 -8.56 -20.28 -8.26
N ALA A 24 -7.37 -20.69 -7.82
CA ALA A 24 -6.17 -20.73 -8.66
C ALA A 24 -6.31 -21.76 -9.81
N SER A 25 -6.85 -22.95 -9.54
CA SER A 25 -7.07 -24.01 -10.55
C SER A 25 -8.16 -23.65 -11.57
N ALA A 26 -9.23 -22.96 -11.17
CA ALA A 26 -10.27 -22.48 -12.09
C ALA A 26 -9.74 -21.39 -13.03
N THR A 27 -8.83 -20.55 -12.53
CA THR A 27 -8.13 -19.53 -13.32
C THR A 27 -7.15 -20.18 -14.32
N LEU A 28 -6.52 -21.30 -13.94
CA LEU A 28 -5.67 -22.09 -14.83
C LEU A 28 -6.48 -22.88 -15.89
N ARG A 29 -7.65 -23.42 -15.52
CA ARG A 29 -8.56 -24.15 -16.43
C ARG A 29 -9.21 -23.24 -17.48
N ARG A 30 -9.48 -21.97 -17.14
CA ARG A 30 -9.91 -20.95 -18.12
C ARG A 30 -8.79 -20.52 -19.08
N ARG A 31 -7.52 -20.61 -18.67
CA ARG A 31 -6.36 -20.33 -19.54
C ARG A 31 -6.02 -21.48 -20.49
N LEU A 32 -6.34 -22.73 -20.13
CA LEU A 32 -6.14 -23.88 -21.01
C LEU A 32 -7.24 -24.05 -22.08
N HIS A 33 -8.44 -23.51 -21.87
CA HIS A 33 -9.55 -23.63 -22.85
C HIS A 33 -9.55 -22.55 -23.94
N HIS A 34 -8.73 -21.51 -23.84
CA HIS A 34 -8.66 -20.42 -24.82
C HIS A 34 -7.35 -20.39 -25.63
N GLY A 35 -6.59 -21.49 -25.59
CA GLY A 35 -5.32 -21.59 -26.30
C GLY A 35 -5.11 -22.96 -26.90
N ASP A 36 -6.10 -23.49 -27.63
CA ASP A 36 -5.86 -24.50 -28.68
C ASP A 36 -7.16 -24.81 -29.46
N VAL A 37 -7.52 -23.99 -30.46
CA VAL A 37 -8.34 -24.45 -31.61
C VAL A 37 -7.99 -23.60 -32.83
N ASP A 38 -6.76 -23.72 -33.35
CA ASP A 38 -6.58 -23.68 -34.80
C ASP A 38 -5.35 -24.48 -35.20
N GLY A 39 -5.60 -25.69 -35.70
CA GLY A 39 -4.57 -26.68 -35.97
C GLY A 39 -5.05 -27.68 -37.00
N ARG A 40 -5.13 -27.27 -38.27
CA ARG A 40 -5.17 -28.20 -39.40
C ARG A 40 -3.82 -28.93 -39.50
N LYS A 41 -3.84 -30.27 -39.64
CA LYS A 41 -3.18 -31.02 -40.74
C LYS A 41 -3.42 -32.54 -40.65
N TYR A 42 -3.97 -33.06 -41.75
CA TYR A 42 -3.83 -34.38 -42.44
C TYR A 42 -3.40 -35.66 -41.71
N GLU A 43 -4.22 -36.71 -41.89
CA GLU A 43 -3.97 -38.10 -42.37
C GLU A 43 -5.32 -38.88 -42.24
N ARG A 44 -5.73 -39.92 -42.99
CA ARG A 44 -5.58 -40.48 -44.34
C ARG A 44 -6.46 -41.78 -44.37
N TYR A 45 -7.20 -42.05 -45.47
CA TYR A 45 -7.97 -43.26 -45.88
C TYR A 45 -9.20 -43.66 -45.00
N ASP A 46 -10.37 -44.09 -45.51
CA ASP A 46 -10.68 -44.85 -46.72
C ASP A 46 -12.17 -44.79 -47.17
N ALA A 47 -12.34 -44.99 -48.49
CA ALA A 47 -13.41 -45.69 -49.22
C ALA A 47 -14.82 -45.09 -49.51
N THR A 48 -15.21 -45.34 -50.78
CA THR A 48 -16.53 -45.32 -51.48
C THR A 48 -17.16 -43.96 -51.81
N ASP A 49 -17.73 -43.66 -52.98
CA ASP A 49 -17.78 -44.23 -54.34
C ASP A 49 -18.57 -43.23 -55.22
N SER A 50 -18.55 -43.39 -56.54
CA SER A 50 -19.30 -42.67 -57.62
C SER A 50 -18.77 -41.29 -58.07
N GLU A 51 -18.15 -41.17 -59.26
CA GLU A 51 -18.77 -40.98 -60.61
C GLU A 51 -19.32 -39.54 -60.81
N THR A 52 -19.04 -38.71 -61.83
CA THR A 52 -18.44 -38.86 -63.18
C THR A 52 -18.21 -37.44 -63.79
N LEU A 53 -17.30 -37.36 -64.78
CA LEU A 53 -17.27 -36.44 -65.96
C LEU A 53 -16.62 -35.03 -65.91
N SER A 54 -15.45 -34.96 -66.57
CA SER A 54 -15.13 -34.12 -67.75
C SER A 54 -14.55 -32.70 -67.61
N GLU A 55 -13.26 -32.60 -67.94
CA GLU A 55 -12.51 -31.48 -68.55
C GLU A 55 -13.03 -31.08 -69.97
N PRO A 56 -12.46 -30.10 -70.74
CA PRO A 56 -11.77 -28.84 -70.42
C PRO A 56 -12.14 -27.65 -71.38
N LEU A 57 -11.41 -26.52 -71.28
CA LEU A 57 -11.05 -25.51 -72.33
C LEU A 57 -11.82 -24.17 -72.49
N LEU A 58 -11.02 -23.10 -72.31
CA LEU A 58 -10.92 -21.80 -73.01
C LEU A 58 -12.16 -20.88 -73.14
N GLY A 59 -12.03 -19.65 -72.61
CA GLY A 59 -12.89 -18.52 -72.98
C GLY A 59 -12.58 -17.24 -72.21
N SER A 60 -11.99 -16.27 -72.89
CA SER A 60 -11.63 -14.93 -72.41
C SER A 60 -12.84 -14.01 -72.15
N SER A 61 -12.82 -13.23 -71.06
CA SER A 61 -13.24 -11.82 -71.08
C SER A 61 -12.84 -11.06 -69.81
N SER A 62 -12.19 -9.92 -70.03
CA SER A 62 -11.86 -8.83 -69.12
C SER A 62 -12.98 -8.38 -68.18
N THR A 63 -12.69 -8.15 -66.90
CA THR A 63 -13.10 -6.93 -66.14
C THR A 63 -12.26 -6.77 -64.87
N ASP A 64 -11.70 -5.58 -64.69
CA ASP A 64 -11.27 -4.89 -63.45
C ASP A 64 -11.44 -5.60 -62.10
N ASN A 65 -10.40 -5.53 -61.24
CA ASN A 65 -10.30 -4.50 -60.19
C ASN A 65 -9.32 -4.91 -59.06
N SER A 66 -8.48 -3.95 -58.66
CA SER A 66 -7.77 -3.80 -57.39
C SER A 66 -7.15 -5.04 -56.72
N ARG A 67 -5.85 -5.19 -56.92
CA ARG A 67 -4.95 -5.93 -56.03
C ARG A 67 -4.74 -5.10 -54.75
N ASN A 68 -5.69 -5.13 -53.82
CA ASN A 68 -5.49 -4.60 -52.47
C ASN A 68 -4.81 -5.68 -51.62
N GLU A 69 -3.53 -5.47 -51.43
CA GLU A 69 -2.70 -6.08 -50.41
C GLU A 69 -3.28 -5.69 -49.04
N TYR A 70 -3.97 -6.60 -48.36
CA TYR A 70 -4.42 -6.39 -46.98
C TYR A 70 -3.21 -6.46 -46.06
N ILE A 71 -2.48 -5.36 -45.94
CA ILE A 71 -1.69 -5.06 -44.75
C ILE A 71 -2.72 -4.60 -43.72
N GLU A 72 -2.96 -5.43 -42.72
CA GLU A 72 -3.78 -5.10 -41.56
C GLU A 72 -3.10 -3.94 -40.82
N GLU A 73 -3.48 -2.70 -41.15
CA GLU A 73 -2.93 -1.48 -40.58
C GLU A 73 -3.44 -1.36 -39.14
N ARG A 74 -2.68 -1.97 -38.22
CA ARG A 74 -2.92 -1.95 -36.78
C ARG A 74 -3.07 -0.49 -36.32
N THR A 75 -4.24 -0.13 -35.79
CA THR A 75 -4.53 1.26 -35.44
C THR A 75 -3.71 1.70 -34.23
N LEU A 76 -3.41 2.99 -34.15
CA LEU A 76 -2.66 3.58 -33.04
C LEU A 76 -3.40 3.35 -31.71
N GLU A 77 -4.72 3.42 -31.72
CA GLU A 77 -5.60 3.02 -30.60
C GLU A 77 -5.34 1.59 -30.11
N ASP A 78 -5.20 0.60 -31.00
CA ASP A 78 -4.96 -0.80 -30.62
C ASP A 78 -3.60 -0.98 -29.95
N ILE A 79 -2.58 -0.26 -30.43
CA ILE A 79 -1.24 -0.26 -29.83
C ILE A 79 -1.29 0.34 -28.43
N TRP A 80 -2.02 1.45 -28.25
CA TRP A 80 -2.17 2.12 -26.96
C TRP A 80 -3.04 1.33 -25.97
N GLU A 81 -4.03 0.58 -26.45
CA GLU A 81 -4.80 -0.35 -25.63
C GLU A 81 -3.98 -1.56 -25.20
N GLU A 82 -3.18 -2.13 -26.10
CA GLU A 82 -2.26 -3.22 -25.76
C GLU A 82 -1.19 -2.77 -24.78
N GLU A 83 -0.64 -1.57 -24.95
CA GLU A 83 0.32 -1.00 -24.02
C GLU A 83 -0.31 -0.76 -22.64
N ARG A 84 -1.53 -0.21 -22.57
CA ARG A 84 -2.29 -0.10 -21.31
C ARG A 84 -2.55 -1.46 -20.66
N LYS A 85 -2.95 -2.47 -21.44
CA LYS A 85 -3.19 -3.84 -20.95
C LYS A 85 -1.90 -4.49 -20.47
N ARG A 86 -0.78 -4.31 -21.17
CA ARG A 86 0.55 -4.79 -20.78
C ARG A 86 1.03 -4.11 -19.51
N GLN A 87 0.87 -2.79 -19.41
CA GLN A 87 1.15 -2.04 -18.19
C GLN A 87 0.26 -2.55 -17.05
N GLN A 88 -1.04 -2.72 -17.25
CA GLN A 88 -1.96 -3.21 -16.21
C GLN A 88 -1.63 -4.64 -15.73
N VAL A 89 -1.20 -5.53 -16.64
CA VAL A 89 -0.74 -6.89 -16.30
C VAL A 89 0.61 -6.85 -15.56
N HIS A 90 1.54 -6.03 -16.03
CA HIS A 90 2.82 -5.80 -15.37
C HIS A 90 2.60 -5.25 -13.94
N TRP A 91 1.67 -4.30 -13.80
CA TRP A 91 1.24 -3.74 -12.52
C TRP A 91 0.58 -4.77 -11.60
N THR A 92 -0.30 -5.63 -12.09
CA THR A 92 -0.90 -6.68 -11.24
C THR A 92 0.15 -7.69 -10.77
N LEU A 93 1.16 -7.97 -11.59
CA LEU A 93 2.32 -8.77 -11.19
C LEU A 93 3.21 -8.05 -10.16
N ILE A 94 3.51 -6.76 -10.38
CA ILE A 94 4.25 -5.94 -9.42
C ILE A 94 3.50 -5.82 -8.10
N PHE A 95 2.22 -5.44 -8.12
CA PHE A 95 1.39 -5.30 -6.93
C PHE A 95 1.21 -6.63 -6.19
N SER A 96 1.10 -7.78 -6.88
CA SER A 96 0.99 -9.07 -6.20
C SER A 96 2.32 -9.52 -5.57
N GLN A 97 3.45 -9.31 -6.24
CA GLN A 97 4.77 -9.56 -5.67
C GLN A 97 5.04 -8.63 -4.48
N LEU A 98 4.61 -7.39 -4.56
CA LEU A 98 4.74 -6.44 -3.46
C LEU A 98 3.79 -6.76 -2.32
N ILE A 99 2.51 -7.06 -2.54
CA ILE A 99 1.61 -7.57 -1.50
C ILE A 99 2.22 -8.80 -0.79
N ALA A 100 2.90 -9.68 -1.53
CA ALA A 100 3.62 -10.80 -0.95
C ALA A 100 4.84 -10.35 -0.13
N GLN A 101 5.65 -9.40 -0.62
CA GLN A 101 6.74 -8.80 0.16
C GLN A 101 6.23 -8.09 1.42
N TRP A 102 5.06 -7.46 1.35
CA TRP A 102 4.42 -6.77 2.46
C TRP A 102 3.88 -7.76 3.48
N ALA A 103 3.21 -8.82 3.02
CA ALA A 103 2.78 -9.92 3.89
C ALA A 103 4.00 -10.59 4.56
N GLN A 104 5.11 -10.77 3.84
CA GLN A 104 6.34 -11.33 4.38
C GLN A 104 7.08 -10.37 5.33
N TRP A 105 7.10 -9.06 5.05
CA TRP A 105 7.69 -8.04 5.89
C TRP A 105 6.88 -7.85 7.18
N ILE A 106 5.55 -7.77 7.07
CA ILE A 106 4.62 -7.78 8.21
C ILE A 106 4.81 -9.07 9.02
N ALA A 107 4.85 -10.24 8.37
CA ALA A 107 5.07 -11.51 9.07
C ALA A 107 6.44 -11.55 9.76
N LYS A 108 7.53 -11.11 9.11
CA LYS A 108 8.87 -11.08 9.73
C LYS A 108 8.96 -10.12 10.91
N ILE A 109 8.14 -9.08 10.98
CA ILE A 109 8.14 -8.14 12.10
C ILE A 109 7.19 -8.58 13.22
N VAL A 110 6.01 -9.10 12.88
CA VAL A 110 5.04 -9.66 13.84
C VAL A 110 5.57 -10.94 14.51
N PHE A 111 6.34 -11.76 13.78
CA PHE A 111 6.93 -13.00 14.28
C PHE A 111 8.44 -12.90 14.58
N GLY A 112 9.10 -11.80 14.24
CA GLY A 112 10.55 -11.60 14.42
C GLY A 112 10.92 -10.60 15.52
N SER A 113 10.06 -10.44 16.53
CA SER A 113 10.34 -9.70 17.77
C SER A 113 11.40 -10.41 18.64
N GLY A 114 12.58 -10.63 18.08
CA GLY A 114 13.79 -11.05 18.76
C GLY A 114 14.88 -10.02 18.46
N SER A 115 15.14 -9.18 19.46
CA SER A 115 16.34 -8.34 19.69
C SER A 115 17.38 -8.26 18.56
N LEU A 116 17.85 -7.04 18.24
CA LEU A 116 19.27 -6.68 18.13
C LEU A 116 19.45 -5.26 17.54
N VAL A 117 19.62 -4.23 18.38
CA VAL A 117 20.66 -3.21 18.23
C VAL A 117 21.04 -2.73 19.63
N GLY A 118 22.22 -3.13 20.09
CA GLY A 118 22.89 -2.52 21.23
C GLY A 118 24.17 -1.86 20.75
N ARG A 119 24.33 -0.55 21.02
CA ARG A 119 25.49 0.04 21.72
C ARG A 119 25.54 1.58 21.57
N PHE A 120 25.83 2.20 22.73
CA PHE A 120 26.29 3.57 22.99
C PHE A 120 25.35 4.75 22.73
N LEU A 121 24.67 5.21 23.79
CA LEU A 121 24.78 6.58 24.32
C LEU A 121 24.52 6.55 25.83
N SER A 122 25.49 7.00 26.62
CA SER A 122 25.31 7.33 28.03
C SER A 122 24.70 8.73 28.11
N LEU A 123 23.39 8.79 28.37
CA LEU A 123 22.62 10.03 28.51
C LEU A 123 22.33 10.31 29.98
N PRO A 124 22.34 11.57 30.45
CA PRO A 124 21.93 11.90 31.80
C PRO A 124 20.40 11.81 31.95
N THR A 125 19.95 10.96 32.88
CA THR A 125 18.69 11.09 33.66
C THR A 125 17.36 11.26 32.89
N PHE A 126 16.90 10.20 32.21
CA PHE A 126 15.47 9.97 31.96
C PHE A 126 15.18 8.45 31.90
N GLY A 127 15.34 7.76 33.03
CA GLY A 127 14.98 6.34 33.16
C GLY A 127 15.94 5.55 34.06
N GLN A 128 15.37 4.73 34.95
CA GLN A 128 16.16 3.76 35.71
C GLN A 128 16.52 2.58 34.78
N ILE A 129 17.80 2.18 34.79
CA ILE A 129 18.25 0.95 34.12
C ILE A 129 17.78 -0.23 34.98
N GLY A 130 16.75 -0.95 34.51
CA GLY A 130 16.32 -2.20 35.13
C GLY A 130 17.32 -3.34 34.88
N THR A 131 17.27 -4.37 35.72
CA THR A 131 18.03 -5.62 35.55
C THR A 131 17.67 -6.29 34.22
N GLY A 132 18.48 -6.06 33.19
CA GLY A 132 18.25 -6.56 31.83
C GLY A 132 18.51 -5.57 30.70
N GLY A 133 18.95 -4.33 31.00
CA GLY A 133 19.37 -3.36 29.97
C GLY A 133 18.23 -2.68 29.22
N ARG A 134 16.98 -2.84 29.68
CA ARG A 134 15.82 -2.09 29.15
C ARG A 134 15.68 -0.77 29.93
N LEU A 135 15.58 0.34 29.19
CA LEU A 135 15.12 1.61 29.77
C LEU A 135 13.69 1.43 30.26
N LEU A 136 13.46 1.65 31.55
CA LEU A 136 12.11 1.71 32.09
C LEU A 136 11.58 3.13 31.89
N PRO A 137 10.42 3.31 31.22
CA PRO A 137 9.79 4.62 31.17
C PRO A 137 9.49 5.08 32.60
N PRO A 138 9.65 6.38 32.91
CA PRO A 138 9.17 6.93 34.16
C PRO A 138 7.67 6.67 34.34
N PRO A 139 7.14 6.68 35.58
CA PRO A 139 5.71 6.61 35.81
C PRO A 139 5.01 7.69 35.00
N LEU A 140 4.03 7.30 34.19
CA LEU A 140 3.27 8.24 33.37
C LEU A 140 2.28 9.01 34.24
N SER A 141 2.03 10.27 33.89
CA SER A 141 0.93 11.03 34.46
C SER A 141 -0.42 10.39 34.07
N MET A 142 -1.48 10.66 34.84
CA MET A 142 -2.82 10.17 34.48
C MET A 142 -3.27 10.67 33.10
N LEU A 143 -2.83 11.88 32.71
CA LEU A 143 -3.12 12.46 31.40
C LEU A 143 -2.39 11.73 30.27
N GLN A 144 -1.09 11.48 30.43
CA GLN A 144 -0.30 10.69 29.48
C GLN A 144 -0.87 9.28 29.29
N GLU A 145 -1.27 8.62 30.39
CA GLU A 145 -1.89 7.29 30.29
C GLU A 145 -3.21 7.31 29.51
N GLU A 146 -4.07 8.31 29.72
CA GLU A 146 -5.34 8.41 29.00
C GLU A 146 -5.12 8.69 27.52
N ARG A 147 -4.22 9.63 27.18
CA ARG A 147 -3.86 9.93 25.79
C ARG A 147 -3.23 8.71 25.10
N LEU A 148 -2.34 7.99 25.78
CA LEU A 148 -1.77 6.74 25.27
C LEU A 148 -2.87 5.69 25.04
N ARG A 149 -3.81 5.51 25.99
CA ARG A 149 -4.94 4.59 25.83
C ARG A 149 -5.82 4.96 24.62
N ASN A 150 -6.06 6.25 24.40
CA ASN A 150 -6.82 6.74 23.25
C ASN A 150 -6.13 6.36 21.93
N ILE A 151 -4.83 6.66 21.79
CA ILE A 151 -4.06 6.33 20.58
C ILE A 151 -4.07 4.82 20.33
N LYS A 152 -3.85 3.99 21.36
CA LYS A 152 -3.89 2.53 21.22
C LYS A 152 -5.25 2.02 20.75
N ARG A 153 -6.33 2.56 21.30
CA ARG A 153 -7.70 2.23 20.89
C ARG A 153 -7.93 2.58 19.41
N ARG A 154 -7.47 3.76 18.96
CA ARG A 154 -7.58 4.17 17.54
C ARG A 154 -6.81 3.23 16.61
N ILE A 155 -5.60 2.80 17.00
CA ILE A 155 -4.77 1.84 16.24
C ILE A 155 -5.45 0.48 16.09
N GLU A 156 -6.21 0.04 17.10
CA GLU A 156 -6.88 -1.27 17.09
C GLU A 156 -8.12 -1.32 16.19
N ILE A 157 -8.68 -0.18 15.77
CA ILE A 157 -9.89 -0.15 14.95
C ILE A 157 -9.55 -0.46 13.49
N PRO A 158 -10.00 -1.60 12.94
CA PRO A 158 -9.86 -1.87 11.51
C PRO A 158 -10.78 -0.95 10.71
N PHE A 159 -10.37 -0.59 9.49
CA PHE A 159 -11.30 0.01 8.55
C PHE A 159 -12.39 -1.00 8.19
N ASP A 160 -13.62 -0.51 8.09
CA ASP A 160 -14.81 -1.31 7.78
C ASP A 160 -15.67 -0.53 6.79
N GLY A 161 -15.66 -0.98 5.54
CA GLY A 161 -16.42 -0.36 4.46
C GLY A 161 -17.94 -0.48 4.60
N SER A 162 -18.46 -1.26 5.56
CA SER A 162 -19.89 -1.33 5.86
C SER A 162 -20.35 -0.26 6.87
N ARG A 163 -19.43 0.32 7.65
CA ARG A 163 -19.75 1.38 8.62
C ARG A 163 -19.90 2.73 7.93
N MET A 164 -21.03 3.40 8.15
CA MET A 164 -21.29 4.72 7.58
C MET A 164 -20.23 5.75 7.99
N GLU A 165 -19.83 5.74 9.25
CA GLU A 165 -18.78 6.63 9.79
C GLU A 165 -17.46 6.51 9.02
N HIS A 166 -17.01 5.29 8.72
CA HIS A 166 -15.78 5.06 7.97
C HIS A 166 -15.91 5.49 6.51
N GLN A 167 -17.06 5.24 5.90
CA GLN A 167 -17.35 5.74 4.55
C GLN A 167 -17.38 7.27 4.52
N ASP A 168 -17.98 7.92 5.52
CA ASP A 168 -18.06 9.39 5.61
C ASP A 168 -16.69 10.02 5.82
N ALA A 169 -15.82 9.39 6.62
CA ALA A 169 -14.42 9.80 6.73
C ALA A 169 -13.70 9.73 5.36
N LEU A 170 -13.91 8.66 4.58
CA LEU A 170 -13.33 8.53 3.25
C LEU A 170 -13.84 9.61 2.28
N ARG A 171 -15.15 9.93 2.35
CA ARG A 171 -15.74 11.05 1.60
C ARG A 171 -15.19 12.40 2.05
N GLN A 172 -14.96 12.58 3.35
CA GLN A 172 -14.35 13.78 3.89
C GLN A 172 -12.92 13.96 3.36
N LEU A 173 -12.10 12.90 3.37
CA LEU A 173 -10.76 12.95 2.80
C LEU A 173 -10.79 13.38 1.33
N TRP A 174 -11.70 12.82 0.51
CA TRP A 174 -11.85 13.24 -0.89
C TRP A 174 -12.16 14.73 -1.02
N ARG A 175 -13.12 15.25 -0.23
CA ARG A 175 -13.48 16.68 -0.27
C ARG A 175 -12.33 17.60 0.13
N LEU A 176 -11.50 17.17 1.08
CA LEU A 176 -10.32 17.95 1.51
C LEU A 176 -9.21 17.92 0.45
N ALA A 177 -9.03 16.77 -0.20
CA ALA A 177 -8.03 16.59 -1.24
C ALA A 177 -8.41 17.30 -2.55
N TYR A 178 -9.68 17.22 -2.94
CA TYR A 178 -10.18 17.73 -4.22
C TYR A 178 -11.44 18.59 -4.02
N PRO A 179 -11.31 19.80 -3.43
CA PRO A 179 -12.46 20.61 -3.02
C PRO A 179 -13.38 21.05 -4.18
N GLN A 180 -12.85 21.05 -5.41
CA GLN A 180 -13.56 21.49 -6.62
C GLN A 180 -14.11 20.31 -7.45
N ARG A 181 -13.93 19.07 -7.00
CA ARG A 181 -14.38 17.87 -7.73
C ARG A 181 -15.57 17.24 -7.04
N GLU A 182 -16.46 16.65 -7.84
CA GLU A 182 -17.57 15.87 -7.31
C GLU A 182 -17.05 14.67 -6.52
N LEU A 183 -17.84 14.27 -5.51
CA LEU A 183 -17.53 13.11 -4.70
C LEU A 183 -17.75 11.83 -5.52
N PRO A 184 -16.73 10.97 -5.72
CA PRO A 184 -16.91 9.72 -6.42
C PRO A 184 -17.76 8.74 -5.61
N PRO A 185 -18.39 7.75 -6.27
CA PRO A 185 -18.88 6.57 -5.59
C PRO A 185 -17.76 5.90 -4.77
N LEU A 186 -18.14 5.16 -3.71
CA LEU A 186 -17.18 4.46 -2.85
C LEU A 186 -16.26 3.49 -3.60
N LYS A 187 -16.70 2.99 -4.75
CA LYS A 187 -15.87 2.24 -5.69
C LYS A 187 -15.81 2.98 -7.02
N SER A 188 -14.62 3.45 -7.40
CA SER A 188 -14.39 4.28 -8.58
C SER A 188 -12.93 4.28 -8.99
N GLU A 189 -12.65 4.40 -10.29
CA GLU A 189 -11.29 4.59 -10.81
C GLU A 189 -10.64 5.89 -10.31
N LEU A 190 -11.46 6.91 -9.98
CA LEU A 190 -10.99 8.20 -9.48
C LEU A 190 -10.17 8.10 -8.18
N TRP A 191 -10.38 7.04 -7.38
CA TRP A 191 -9.58 6.80 -6.19
C TRP A 191 -8.09 6.58 -6.53
N LYS A 192 -7.78 5.94 -7.67
CA LYS A 192 -6.37 5.71 -8.04
C LYS A 192 -5.59 7.00 -8.22
N GLU A 193 -6.24 8.12 -8.55
CA GLU A 193 -5.60 9.43 -8.68
C GLU A 193 -5.05 9.95 -7.34
N MET A 194 -5.68 9.60 -6.21
CA MET A 194 -5.15 9.89 -4.87
C MET A 194 -4.06 8.89 -4.44
N GLY A 195 -3.75 7.89 -5.27
CA GLY A 195 -2.77 6.86 -4.97
C GLY A 195 -3.31 5.69 -4.12
N TRP A 196 -4.60 5.37 -4.22
CA TRP A 196 -5.14 4.07 -3.75
C TRP A 196 -4.76 2.95 -4.73
N GLN A 197 -4.54 1.70 -4.28
CA GLN A 197 -4.11 0.60 -5.17
C GLN A 197 -5.18 0.19 -6.19
N GLY A 198 -6.45 0.28 -5.78
CA GLY A 198 -7.59 -0.18 -6.57
C GLY A 198 -8.69 0.85 -6.66
N THR A 199 -9.82 0.44 -7.25
CA THR A 199 -11.04 1.25 -7.29
C THR A 199 -11.75 1.32 -5.95
N ASP A 200 -11.40 0.45 -5.01
CA ASP A 200 -12.01 0.32 -3.70
C ASP A 200 -10.96 0.55 -2.59
N PRO A 201 -10.89 1.78 -2.04
CA PRO A 201 -9.92 2.13 -0.99
C PRO A 201 -10.00 1.25 0.25
N SER A 202 -11.14 0.59 0.51
CA SER A 202 -11.30 -0.27 1.69
C SER A 202 -10.28 -1.41 1.73
N THR A 203 -9.75 -1.81 0.57
CA THR A 203 -8.80 -2.92 0.46
C THR A 203 -7.39 -2.60 0.90
N ASP A 204 -7.02 -1.31 0.94
CA ASP A 204 -5.67 -0.81 1.26
C ASP A 204 -5.43 -0.70 2.79
N PHE A 205 -6.48 -0.54 3.58
CA PHE A 205 -6.39 -0.27 5.03
C PHE A 205 -5.98 -1.49 5.90
N ARG A 206 -5.56 -2.61 5.31
CA ARG A 206 -5.24 -3.85 6.05
C ARG A 206 -4.08 -3.69 7.04
N GLY A 207 -3.08 -2.87 6.69
CA GLY A 207 -1.89 -2.63 7.52
C GLY A 207 -2.09 -1.50 8.52
N GLY A 208 -2.54 -0.32 8.06
CA GLY A 208 -2.65 0.88 8.89
C GLY A 208 -3.99 1.08 9.62
N GLY A 209 -5.01 0.26 9.35
CA GLY A 209 -6.31 0.36 10.01
C GLY A 209 -7.03 1.70 9.75
N TYR A 210 -8.09 1.96 10.52
CA TYR A 210 -8.88 3.19 10.39
C TYR A 210 -8.07 4.45 10.76
N ILE A 211 -7.14 4.36 11.73
CA ILE A 211 -6.29 5.49 12.14
C ILE A 211 -5.50 6.10 10.98
N SER A 212 -5.11 5.31 9.98
CA SER A 212 -4.42 5.86 8.81
C SER A 212 -5.28 6.80 7.96
N LEU A 213 -6.60 6.56 7.90
CA LEU A 213 -7.54 7.50 7.29
C LEU A 213 -7.71 8.75 8.15
N GLU A 214 -7.79 8.60 9.47
CA GLU A 214 -7.83 9.74 10.39
C GLU A 214 -6.58 10.61 10.26
N ASN A 215 -5.39 10.01 10.14
CA ASN A 215 -4.13 10.72 9.97
C ASN A 215 -4.08 11.50 8.63
N LEU A 216 -4.54 10.91 7.52
CA LEU A 216 -4.65 11.61 6.23
C LEU A 216 -5.59 12.82 6.33
N ILE A 217 -6.75 12.65 6.99
CA ILE A 217 -7.71 13.73 7.21
C ILE A 217 -7.13 14.81 8.12
N PHE A 218 -6.44 14.43 9.19
CA PHE A 218 -5.76 15.35 10.08
C PHE A 218 -4.72 16.17 9.31
N PHE A 219 -3.90 15.52 8.48
CA PHE A 219 -2.91 16.23 7.67
C PHE A 219 -3.55 17.25 6.73
N ALA A 220 -4.61 16.84 6.02
CA ALA A 220 -5.32 17.72 5.11
C ALA A 220 -6.01 18.91 5.80
N LYS A 221 -6.45 18.76 7.06
CA LYS A 221 -7.08 19.83 7.84
C LYS A 221 -6.07 20.76 8.51
N THR A 222 -5.02 20.20 9.09
CA THR A 222 -4.06 20.93 9.93
C THR A 222 -2.99 21.62 9.10
N TYR A 223 -2.52 20.97 8.02
CA TYR A 223 -1.46 21.50 7.16
C TYR A 223 -1.89 21.42 5.67
N PRO A 224 -2.96 22.14 5.27
CA PRO A 224 -3.58 21.98 3.96
C PRO A 224 -2.62 22.26 2.79
N GLU A 225 -1.79 23.29 2.88
CA GLU A 225 -0.81 23.62 1.83
C GLU A 225 0.22 22.49 1.66
N SER A 226 0.75 22.01 2.78
CA SER A 226 1.70 20.90 2.85
C SER A 226 1.12 19.61 2.27
N PHE A 227 -0.12 19.28 2.65
CA PHE A 227 -0.86 18.14 2.13
C PHE A 227 -1.07 18.24 0.61
N GLN A 228 -1.48 19.42 0.11
CA GLN A 228 -1.74 19.65 -1.31
C GLN A 228 -0.46 19.57 -2.15
N ARG A 229 0.67 20.09 -1.66
CA ARG A 229 1.97 19.94 -2.33
C ARG A 229 2.37 18.48 -2.50
N LEU A 230 2.21 17.66 -1.44
CA LEU A 230 2.51 16.23 -1.49
C LEU A 230 1.55 15.44 -2.39
N LEU A 231 0.25 15.70 -2.27
CA LEU A 231 -0.78 15.04 -3.08
C LEU A 231 -0.53 15.27 -4.57
N HIS A 232 -0.24 16.52 -4.94
CA HIS A 232 -0.02 16.92 -6.33
C HIS A 232 1.44 16.83 -6.78
N LYS A 233 2.34 16.35 -5.92
CA LYS A 233 3.74 16.10 -6.26
C LYS A 233 4.44 17.37 -6.80
N GLN A 234 4.12 18.53 -6.22
CA GLN A 234 4.48 19.85 -6.76
C GLN A 234 5.99 20.14 -6.70
N ASP A 235 6.68 19.53 -5.73
CA ASP A 235 8.07 19.83 -5.45
C ASP A 235 9.05 18.87 -6.15
N GLY A 236 10.17 19.43 -6.62
CA GLY A 236 11.35 18.70 -7.07
C GLY A 236 11.19 17.97 -8.41
N THR A 237 12.29 17.37 -8.87
CA THR A 237 12.28 16.47 -10.03
C THR A 237 12.00 15.06 -9.56
N ARG A 238 10.95 14.45 -10.09
CA ARG A 238 10.43 13.15 -9.67
C ARG A 238 10.68 12.08 -10.72
N ALA A 239 10.85 10.84 -10.26
CA ALA A 239 10.91 9.69 -11.16
C ALA A 239 9.54 9.48 -11.81
N GLU A 240 9.53 8.87 -13.00
CA GLU A 240 8.29 8.48 -13.68
C GLU A 240 7.42 7.57 -12.77
N TRP A 241 8.08 6.63 -12.09
CA TRP A 241 7.43 5.72 -11.13
C TRP A 241 7.46 6.31 -9.73
N GLU A 242 6.51 7.20 -9.47
CA GLU A 242 6.34 7.92 -8.20
C GLU A 242 5.66 7.05 -7.11
N TYR A 243 5.81 7.40 -5.82
CA TYR A 243 5.09 6.69 -4.77
C TYR A 243 3.59 7.03 -4.77
N PRO A 244 2.71 6.03 -4.59
CA PRO A 244 1.27 6.25 -4.44
C PRO A 244 0.96 6.97 -3.13
N PHE A 245 0.38 8.18 -3.20
CA PHE A 245 0.21 9.08 -2.06
C PHE A 245 -0.59 8.44 -0.90
N ALA A 246 -1.81 7.95 -1.13
CA ALA A 246 -2.63 7.37 -0.06
C ALA A 246 -2.00 6.11 0.56
N VAL A 247 -1.44 5.22 -0.25
CA VAL A 247 -0.72 4.03 0.21
C VAL A 247 0.51 4.41 1.04
N ALA A 248 1.27 5.44 0.63
CA ALA A 248 2.39 5.95 1.43
C ALA A 248 1.92 6.43 2.80
N GLY A 249 0.82 7.19 2.84
CA GLY A 249 0.17 7.60 4.07
C GLY A 249 -0.15 6.43 4.99
N ILE A 250 -0.79 5.36 4.49
CA ILE A 250 -1.10 4.17 5.30
C ILE A 250 0.16 3.55 5.93
N ASN A 251 1.27 3.53 5.20
CA ASN A 251 2.51 2.92 5.66
C ASN A 251 3.22 3.73 6.72
N ILE A 252 3.13 5.04 6.63
CA ILE A 252 3.67 5.93 7.65
C ILE A 252 2.95 5.69 8.98
N SER A 253 1.61 5.62 8.98
CA SER A 253 0.85 5.29 10.21
C SER A 253 1.27 3.94 10.79
N PHE A 254 1.39 2.91 9.95
CA PHE A 254 1.83 1.58 10.38
C PHE A 254 3.26 1.57 10.94
N MET A 255 4.19 2.21 10.22
CA MET A 255 5.59 2.35 10.62
C MET A 255 5.70 3.07 11.97
N LEU A 256 4.95 4.16 12.17
CA LEU A 256 4.93 4.91 13.43
C LEU A 256 4.39 4.06 14.59
N ALA A 257 3.27 3.37 14.39
CA ALA A 257 2.70 2.48 15.42
C ALA A 257 3.71 1.41 15.89
N GLN A 258 4.48 0.85 14.95
CA GLN A 258 5.55 -0.10 15.26
C GLN A 258 6.79 0.55 15.89
N MET A 259 7.22 1.71 15.37
CA MET A 259 8.40 2.44 15.85
C MET A 259 8.24 2.86 17.32
N LEU A 260 7.04 3.33 17.65
CA LEU A 260 6.67 3.80 18.97
C LEU A 260 6.20 2.68 19.90
N ASP A 261 6.22 1.42 19.45
CA ASP A 261 5.83 0.25 20.25
C ASP A 261 4.42 0.39 20.86
N LEU A 262 3.48 0.94 20.09
CA LEU A 262 2.13 1.29 20.60
C LEU A 262 1.21 0.08 20.74
N GLN A 263 1.53 -1.05 20.10
CA GLN A 263 0.76 -2.29 20.23
C GLN A 263 1.23 -3.17 21.40
N SER A 264 2.33 -2.83 22.08
CA SER A 264 2.76 -3.52 23.30
C SER A 264 2.02 -3.01 24.54
N GLY A 265 2.22 -3.63 25.71
CA GLY A 265 1.62 -3.16 26.96
C GLY A 265 2.07 -1.74 27.33
N LYS A 266 3.38 -1.51 27.42
CA LYS A 266 3.99 -0.19 27.61
C LYS A 266 5.15 -0.02 26.61
N PRO A 267 5.20 1.10 25.85
CA PRO A 267 6.29 1.36 24.94
C PRO A 267 7.65 1.21 25.59
N SER A 268 8.54 0.45 24.94
CA SER A 268 9.87 0.12 25.46
C SER A 268 11.03 0.51 24.54
N THR A 269 10.72 0.98 23.32
CA THR A 269 11.72 1.56 22.41
C THR A 269 12.12 2.95 22.87
N ILE A 270 13.34 3.40 22.54
CA ILE A 270 13.80 4.77 22.87
C ILE A 270 12.83 5.80 22.29
N ALA A 271 12.44 5.63 21.02
CA ALA A 271 11.47 6.49 20.35
C ALA A 271 10.10 6.46 21.05
N GLY A 272 9.62 5.29 21.46
CA GLY A 272 8.37 5.14 22.22
C GLY A 272 8.42 5.85 23.57
N ILE A 273 9.50 5.67 24.34
CA ILE A 273 9.68 6.33 25.65
C ILE A 273 9.73 7.85 25.50
N ARG A 274 10.45 8.36 24.50
CA ARG A 274 10.51 9.80 24.20
C ARG A 274 9.15 10.35 23.78
N PHE A 275 8.44 9.63 22.92
CA PHE A 275 7.10 10.00 22.48
C PHE A 275 6.09 10.10 23.64
N LEU A 276 6.20 9.26 24.67
CA LEU A 276 5.35 9.37 25.86
C LEU A 276 5.49 10.74 26.54
N GLY A 277 6.67 11.37 26.49
CA GLY A 277 6.90 12.72 27.00
C GLY A 277 6.00 13.77 26.32
N PHE A 278 5.83 13.67 25.00
CA PHE A 278 5.00 14.62 24.24
C PHE A 278 3.51 14.55 24.59
N LEU A 279 3.05 13.40 25.07
CA LEU A 279 1.66 13.21 25.47
C LEU A 279 1.30 13.99 26.75
N GLU A 280 2.26 14.61 27.44
CA GLU A 280 1.92 15.53 28.54
C GLU A 280 1.29 16.82 28.02
N GLU A 281 1.82 17.35 26.91
CA GLU A 281 1.41 18.66 26.38
C GLU A 281 0.46 18.54 25.17
N ASP A 282 0.68 17.57 24.28
CA ASP A 282 -0.01 17.48 22.99
C ASP A 282 -0.81 16.17 22.85
N GLU A 283 -2.15 16.26 22.85
CA GLU A 283 -3.04 15.13 22.56
C GLU A 283 -2.92 14.65 21.11
N MET A 284 -2.57 15.56 20.19
CA MET A 284 -2.43 15.29 18.76
C MET A 284 -0.99 14.93 18.37
N ALA A 285 -0.13 14.62 19.34
CA ALA A 285 1.30 14.36 19.09
C ALA A 285 1.53 13.25 18.06
N PHE A 286 0.71 12.19 18.08
CA PHE A 286 0.80 11.10 17.10
C PHE A 286 0.46 11.58 15.68
N ASP A 287 -0.63 12.34 15.55
CA ASP A 287 -1.12 12.85 14.27
C ASP A 287 -0.19 13.94 13.70
N ASN A 288 0.42 14.77 14.54
CA ASN A 288 1.46 15.71 14.14
C ASN A 288 2.73 14.97 13.69
N LEU A 289 3.19 13.96 14.45
CA LEU A 289 4.34 13.13 14.06
C LEU A 289 4.12 12.41 12.73
N TYR A 290 2.88 12.00 12.44
CA TYR A 290 2.50 11.48 11.13
C TYR A 290 2.75 12.48 10.00
N CYS A 291 2.32 13.73 10.15
CA CYS A 291 2.50 14.75 9.13
C CYS A 291 3.99 15.02 8.88
N ILE A 292 4.79 15.10 9.96
CA ILE A 292 6.25 15.25 9.90
C ILE A 292 6.89 14.07 9.17
N ALA A 293 6.48 12.85 9.51
CA ALA A 293 7.01 11.63 8.90
C ALA A 293 6.70 11.58 7.39
N PHE A 294 5.53 12.04 6.97
CA PHE A 294 5.17 12.09 5.54
C PHE A 294 6.04 13.10 4.79
N GLN A 295 6.17 14.32 5.30
CA GLN A 295 7.06 15.32 4.71
C GLN A 295 8.53 14.87 4.67
N MET A 296 8.99 14.21 5.73
CA MET A 296 10.34 13.64 5.78
C MET A 296 10.52 12.54 4.74
N MET A 297 9.53 11.66 4.56
CA MET A 297 9.57 10.61 3.53
C MET A 297 9.71 11.23 2.14
N ASP A 298 8.90 12.23 1.79
CA ASP A 298 8.97 12.90 0.48
C ASP A 298 10.28 13.67 0.29
N ALA A 299 10.77 14.35 1.32
CA ALA A 299 12.08 15.00 1.25
C ALA A 299 13.22 14.00 0.97
N GLN A 300 13.19 12.83 1.60
CA GLN A 300 14.15 11.76 1.33
C GLN A 300 13.95 11.12 -0.05
N TRP A 301 12.70 11.00 -0.50
CA TRP A 301 12.36 10.52 -1.83
C TRP A 301 13.00 11.39 -2.91
N LEU A 302 12.79 12.71 -2.82
CA LEU A 302 13.34 13.70 -3.73
C LEU A 302 14.86 13.75 -3.69
N ALA A 303 15.46 13.75 -2.49
CA ALA A 303 16.91 13.76 -2.34
C ALA A 303 17.61 12.55 -2.99
N ARG A 304 16.93 11.40 -3.01
CA ARG A 304 17.43 10.16 -3.61
C ARG A 304 17.08 10.02 -5.09
N ARG A 305 16.18 10.86 -5.62
CA ARG A 305 15.50 10.62 -6.91
C ARG A 305 14.89 9.22 -6.96
N ALA A 306 14.29 8.81 -5.84
CA ALA A 306 13.77 7.48 -5.67
C ALA A 306 12.64 7.20 -6.66
N SER A 307 12.55 5.94 -7.07
CA SER A 307 11.42 5.36 -7.77
C SER A 307 10.62 4.48 -6.81
N TYR A 308 9.44 4.05 -7.28
CA TYR A 308 8.58 3.09 -6.59
C TYR A 308 9.33 1.86 -6.05
N MET A 309 10.38 1.40 -6.75
CA MET A 309 11.18 0.24 -6.33
C MET A 309 11.93 0.47 -5.02
N GLU A 310 12.23 1.72 -4.67
CA GLU A 310 12.98 2.10 -3.46
C GLU A 310 12.08 2.46 -2.28
N PHE A 311 10.75 2.33 -2.44
CA PHE A 311 9.77 2.75 -1.44
C PHE A 311 10.04 2.24 -0.03
N ASN A 312 10.32 0.94 0.10
CA ASN A 312 10.63 0.33 1.39
C ASN A 312 11.93 0.88 2.00
N ASP A 313 12.93 1.22 1.17
CA ASP A 313 14.20 1.72 1.65
C ASP A 313 14.11 3.20 2.06
N VAL A 314 13.27 3.98 1.37
CA VAL A 314 12.91 5.34 1.80
C VAL A 314 12.14 5.31 3.13
N LEU A 315 11.17 4.41 3.29
CA LEU A 315 10.45 4.27 4.57
C LEU A 315 11.37 3.86 5.73
N LYS A 316 12.29 2.91 5.52
CA LYS A 316 13.30 2.54 6.53
C LYS A 316 14.20 3.72 6.91
N SER A 317 14.62 4.51 5.92
CA SER A 317 15.43 5.71 6.13
C SER A 317 14.65 6.80 6.89
N THR A 318 13.35 6.93 6.60
CA THR A 318 12.44 7.87 7.28
C THR A 318 12.32 7.48 8.75
N ARG A 319 12.04 6.19 9.03
CA ARG A 319 12.03 5.64 10.39
C ARG A 319 13.34 5.94 11.14
N ALA A 320 14.47 5.62 10.53
CA ALA A 320 15.77 5.78 11.17
C ALA A 320 16.10 7.26 11.44
N GLN A 321 15.64 8.19 10.60
CA GLN A 321 15.81 9.62 10.83
C GLN A 321 14.88 10.12 11.95
N LEU A 322 13.63 9.68 12.00
CA LEU A 322 12.71 10.00 13.11
C LEU A 322 13.23 9.46 14.46
N GLU A 323 13.72 8.22 14.49
CA GLU A 323 14.33 7.66 15.70
C GLU A 323 15.53 8.49 16.19
N ARG A 324 16.33 9.05 15.27
CA ARG A 324 17.42 9.97 15.60
C ARG A 324 16.93 11.30 16.14
N GLU A 325 15.95 11.92 15.49
CA GLU A 325 15.41 13.23 15.91
C GLU A 325 14.70 13.14 17.27
N LEU A 326 13.95 12.06 17.52
CA LEU A 326 13.32 11.81 18.82
C LEU A 326 14.32 11.56 19.96
N ALA A 327 15.55 11.15 19.63
CA ALA A 327 16.59 10.88 20.60
C ALA A 327 17.41 12.12 20.99
N LEU A 328 17.22 13.25 20.30
CA LEU A 328 17.89 14.52 20.60
C LEU A 328 17.50 15.03 22.00
N ASP A 329 18.47 15.63 22.70
CA ASP A 329 18.30 16.08 24.09
C ASP A 329 17.47 17.37 24.22
N ASP A 330 17.46 18.20 23.18
CA ASP A 330 16.75 19.47 23.10
C ASP A 330 15.32 19.35 22.56
N VAL A 331 14.88 18.13 22.22
CA VAL A 331 13.51 17.87 21.75
C VAL A 331 12.61 17.56 22.95
N SER A 332 11.80 18.54 23.35
CA SER A 332 10.85 18.45 24.47
C SER A 332 9.40 18.34 24.02
N SER A 333 9.12 18.81 22.79
CA SER A 333 7.81 18.81 22.15
C SER A 333 7.91 18.37 20.69
N ILE A 334 6.77 18.05 20.06
CA ILE A 334 6.72 17.72 18.63
C ILE A 334 7.23 18.86 17.74
N THR A 335 7.02 20.11 18.15
CA THR A 335 7.43 21.29 17.39
C THR A 335 8.94 21.52 17.40
N ASP A 336 9.65 20.92 18.36
CA ASP A 336 11.10 21.01 18.49
C ASP A 336 11.83 20.07 17.50
N LEU A 337 11.12 19.12 16.89
CA LEU A 337 11.72 18.20 15.92
C LEU A 337 12.26 19.00 14.71
N PRO A 338 13.51 18.80 14.29
CA PRO A 338 14.07 19.49 13.12
C PRO A 338 13.19 19.36 11.87
N ALA A 339 12.59 18.19 11.65
CA ALA A 339 11.70 17.92 10.54
C ALA A 339 10.32 18.60 10.64
N PHE A 340 9.94 19.17 11.78
CA PHE A 340 8.71 19.96 11.92
C PHE A 340 8.66 21.12 10.92
N ASN A 341 9.82 21.74 10.64
CA ASN A 341 9.95 22.81 9.66
C ASN A 341 9.57 22.39 8.23
N LEU A 342 9.59 21.08 7.91
CA LEU A 342 9.20 20.60 6.57
C LEU A 342 7.70 20.83 6.30
N LEU A 343 6.88 20.97 7.33
CA LEU A 343 5.44 21.19 7.18
C LEU A 343 5.11 22.55 6.54
N TYR A 344 6.00 23.54 6.69
CA TYR A 344 5.79 24.93 6.28
C TYR A 344 6.74 25.41 5.17
N LYS A 345 7.48 24.48 4.55
CA LYS A 345 8.38 24.82 3.43
C LYS A 345 7.65 25.35 2.21
#